data_AF-Q3B3V5-F1
#
_entry.id   AF-Q3B3V5-F1
#
_cell.length_a   1.000
_cell.length_b   1.000
_cell.length_c   1.000
_cell.angle_alpha   90.00
_cell.angle_beta   90.00
_cell.angle_gamma   90.00
#
_symmetry.space_group_name_H-M   'P 1'
#
loop_
_entity.id
_entity.type
_entity.pdbx_description
1 polymer ?
#
loop_
_entity_poly.entity_id
_entity_poly.type
_entity_poly.pdbx_seq_one_letter_code
_entity_poly.pdbx_strand_id
1 'polypeptide(L)'
;MSHPTPPCRYEADVPLHSRAYYGIGGRARFMVFPSSPAECADLVRWNRGEGLRLAVQGSGSNTLFADDDFQGTVLSLEGMQRIWRTGPLELFVEAGAENTAVAQELLRLGISGGEWLYRLPGRIGGTVRMNARCFGGEISAVTAGVFVLSPSGTLTFLQPEEVFHGYKETSLMHIPGIVLGVLLRFGGFGTPEEIEARMQGHLGERLQKHHFDFPSCGSVFRNNYDAGRPCGRIFEELGFKGASEGGAAVSPHHANFIFNEKDATAADVLRLAGRMRAAALEHEGIQLQLELECIGRFPVELLQRCGVAFDVDRDDSGYGWSGILDGPGMAEAEGARSGSFPRVLLRGPLTGYPGREMAFPSGIEVRLEQLMPLAHAAIACDRPFIRWSTSSPLPEGFMATPENGPDADGFMDRLWEYGASELFIGGGNGPYLEFEASPSGQWLAIRFEGPRRRTPGQERPSGEHWRDRVVVEFGDGHFGMTFTYGLLGPFIEPEKGGGGVLPFQCCASSCEGSPGLLPWWNEAPDPPDFHRPERFFRVMLD
;
A
#
# COMPACT_ATOMS: atom_id res chain seq x y z
N MET A 1 -4.95 15.83 -30.62
CA MET A 1 -3.83 15.21 -29.89
C MET A 1 -4.46 14.26 -28.90
N SER A 2 -4.09 12.98 -28.87
CA SER A 2 -4.66 12.03 -27.90
C SER A 2 -4.29 12.51 -26.50
N HIS A 3 -5.29 12.77 -25.65
CA HIS A 3 -5.01 13.04 -24.25
C HIS A 3 -4.32 11.80 -23.65
N PRO A 4 -3.22 11.97 -22.90
CA PRO A 4 -2.58 10.85 -22.23
C PRO A 4 -3.57 10.20 -21.26
N THR A 5 -3.61 8.87 -21.28
CA THR A 5 -4.51 8.04 -20.47
C THR A 5 -3.72 7.35 -19.36
N PRO A 6 -4.34 7.03 -18.21
CA PRO A 6 -3.68 6.29 -17.13
C PRO A 6 -3.06 4.96 -17.60
N PRO A 7 -1.94 4.51 -17.00
CA PRO A 7 -1.20 3.30 -17.41
C PRO A 7 -1.79 1.99 -16.88
N CYS A 8 -3.00 2.01 -16.31
CA CYS A 8 -3.68 0.83 -15.77
C CYS A 8 -5.19 0.92 -16.09
N ARG A 9 -5.99 -0.05 -15.63
CA ARG A 9 -7.45 -0.02 -15.81
C ARG A 9 -8.02 1.27 -15.21
N TYR A 10 -8.82 1.99 -15.98
CA TYR A 10 -9.41 3.25 -15.55
C TYR A 10 -10.82 3.47 -16.09
N GLU A 11 -11.52 4.40 -15.44
CA GLU A 11 -12.73 5.03 -15.91
C GLU A 11 -12.51 6.55 -15.96
N ALA A 12 -13.07 7.22 -16.97
CA ALA A 12 -13.00 8.67 -17.13
C ALA A 12 -14.34 9.31 -16.79
N ASP A 13 -14.30 10.56 -16.31
CA ASP A 13 -15.49 11.37 -16.01
C ASP A 13 -16.47 10.67 -15.05
N VAL A 14 -15.95 10.25 -13.89
CA VAL A 14 -16.67 9.38 -12.95
C VAL A 14 -17.42 10.21 -11.90
N PRO A 15 -18.75 10.05 -11.75
CA PRO A 15 -19.49 10.66 -10.65
C PRO A 15 -19.07 10.05 -9.30
N LEU A 16 -18.43 10.84 -8.44
CA LEU A 16 -17.90 10.35 -7.15
C LEU A 16 -19.01 10.06 -6.14
N HIS A 17 -20.16 10.72 -6.25
CA HIS A 17 -21.34 10.40 -5.44
C HIS A 17 -21.80 8.94 -5.62
N SER A 18 -21.51 8.27 -6.74
CA SER A 18 -21.84 6.85 -6.93
C SER A 18 -20.73 5.89 -6.48
N ARG A 19 -19.64 6.40 -5.90
CA ARG A 19 -18.42 5.65 -5.58
C ARG A 19 -18.03 5.68 -4.10
N ALA A 20 -18.78 6.39 -3.26
CA ALA A 20 -18.56 6.46 -1.82
C ALA A 20 -19.85 6.25 -1.03
N TYR A 21 -19.73 5.83 0.23
CA TYR A 21 -20.87 5.47 1.08
C TYR A 21 -21.79 6.64 1.40
N TYR A 22 -21.26 7.88 1.42
CA TYR A 22 -22.07 9.05 1.68
C TYR A 22 -23.06 9.36 0.54
N GLY A 23 -22.79 8.91 -0.68
CA GLY A 23 -23.61 9.29 -1.83
C GLY A 23 -23.42 10.75 -2.25
N ILE A 24 -22.25 11.35 -1.97
CA ILE A 24 -21.96 12.79 -2.14
C ILE A 24 -20.64 12.93 -2.91
N GLY A 25 -20.58 13.88 -3.84
CA GLY A 25 -19.35 14.27 -4.53
C GLY A 25 -19.56 14.63 -6.00
N GLY A 26 -18.73 15.55 -6.50
CA GLY A 26 -18.66 15.94 -7.92
C GLY A 26 -18.10 14.83 -8.82
N ARG A 27 -17.50 15.20 -9.95
CA ARG A 27 -16.94 14.24 -10.92
C ARG A 27 -15.42 14.19 -10.84
N ALA A 28 -14.83 12.99 -10.83
CA ALA A 28 -13.40 12.82 -11.02
C ALA A 28 -13.04 12.70 -12.49
N ARG A 29 -11.97 13.36 -12.92
CA ARG A 29 -11.44 13.20 -14.28
C ARG A 29 -11.08 11.75 -14.56
N PHE A 30 -10.38 11.09 -13.64
CA PHE A 30 -10.08 9.67 -13.71
C PHE A 30 -10.32 8.96 -12.38
N MET A 31 -10.90 7.76 -12.44
CA MET A 31 -10.81 6.76 -11.38
C MET A 31 -10.02 5.57 -11.90
N VAL A 32 -8.99 5.15 -11.17
CA VAL A 32 -8.00 4.17 -11.63
C VAL A 32 -7.94 2.97 -10.69
N PHE A 33 -7.69 1.79 -11.24
CA PHE A 33 -7.82 0.51 -10.56
C PHE A 33 -6.59 -0.37 -10.83
N PRO A 34 -5.40 0.00 -10.29
CA PRO A 34 -4.22 -0.84 -10.44
C PRO A 34 -4.44 -2.21 -9.80
N SER A 35 -3.83 -3.23 -10.39
CA SER A 35 -3.95 -4.64 -10.01
C SER A 35 -2.67 -5.24 -9.42
N SER A 36 -1.59 -4.46 -9.40
CA SER A 36 -0.28 -4.84 -8.87
C SER A 36 0.47 -3.65 -8.27
N PRO A 37 1.47 -3.90 -7.42
CA PRO A 37 2.39 -2.85 -6.98
C PRO A 37 3.07 -2.12 -8.14
N ALA A 38 3.44 -2.83 -9.21
CA ALA A 38 4.08 -2.24 -10.39
C ALA A 38 3.16 -1.22 -11.09
N GLU A 39 1.89 -1.56 -11.29
CA GLU A 39 0.90 -0.62 -11.84
C GLU A 39 0.67 0.59 -10.92
N CYS A 40 0.75 0.41 -9.59
CA CYS A 40 0.67 1.53 -8.64
C CYS A 40 1.86 2.49 -8.81
N ALA A 41 3.08 1.96 -8.93
CA ALA A 41 4.27 2.78 -9.15
C ALA A 41 4.23 3.54 -10.48
N ASP A 42 3.83 2.86 -11.57
CA ASP A 42 3.65 3.49 -12.87
C ASP A 42 2.57 4.58 -12.85
N LEU A 43 1.48 4.35 -12.13
CA LEU A 43 0.41 5.33 -11.98
C LEU A 43 0.86 6.58 -11.23
N VAL A 44 1.57 6.43 -10.10
CA VAL A 44 2.10 7.56 -9.33
C VAL A 44 3.05 8.39 -10.19
N ARG A 45 3.96 7.73 -10.92
CA ARG A 45 4.89 8.37 -11.86
C ARG A 45 4.16 9.10 -12.98
N TRP A 46 3.23 8.43 -13.66
CA TRP A 46 2.42 9.01 -14.73
C TRP A 46 1.65 10.24 -14.24
N ASN A 47 0.97 10.12 -13.09
CA ASN A 47 0.16 11.20 -12.53
C ASN A 47 1.01 12.44 -12.22
N ARG A 48 2.24 12.26 -11.71
CA ARG A 48 3.20 13.35 -11.52
C ARG A 48 3.65 13.97 -12.84
N GLY A 49 4.00 13.14 -13.84
CA GLY A 49 4.41 13.60 -15.17
C GLY A 49 3.34 14.43 -15.89
N GLU A 50 2.06 14.11 -15.64
CA GLU A 50 0.90 14.84 -16.17
C GLU A 50 0.50 16.05 -15.30
N GLY A 51 1.13 16.25 -14.14
CA GLY A 51 0.80 17.34 -13.22
C GLY A 51 -0.65 17.27 -12.72
N LEU A 52 -1.16 16.06 -12.43
CA LEU A 52 -2.51 15.86 -11.92
C LEU A 52 -2.50 15.71 -10.39
N ARG A 53 -3.58 16.11 -9.72
CA ARG A 53 -3.78 15.78 -8.30
C ARG A 53 -4.14 14.30 -8.17
N LEU A 54 -3.57 13.62 -7.19
CA LEU A 54 -3.83 12.23 -6.88
C LEU A 54 -4.49 12.13 -5.51
N ALA A 55 -5.63 11.46 -5.42
CA ALA A 55 -6.25 11.05 -4.17
C ALA A 55 -6.36 9.53 -4.11
N VAL A 56 -6.43 8.96 -2.91
CA VAL A 56 -6.57 7.52 -2.69
C VAL A 56 -7.90 7.25 -1.99
N GLN A 57 -8.62 6.25 -2.50
CA GLN A 57 -9.91 5.84 -1.95
C GLN A 57 -9.91 4.33 -1.66
N GLY A 58 -10.35 3.97 -0.45
CA GLY A 58 -10.86 2.62 -0.16
C GLY A 58 -12.28 2.44 -0.72
N SER A 59 -13.17 1.79 0.03
CA SER A 59 -14.60 1.69 -0.34
C SER A 59 -15.38 3.01 -0.19
N GLY A 60 -14.72 4.10 0.21
CA GLY A 60 -15.36 5.38 0.48
C GLY A 60 -16.25 5.37 1.73
N SER A 61 -16.02 4.44 2.68
CA SER A 61 -16.79 4.31 3.93
C SER A 61 -16.42 5.31 5.01
N ASN A 62 -15.33 6.08 4.82
CA ASN A 62 -14.91 7.20 5.68
C ASN A 62 -14.57 8.46 4.86
N THR A 63 -15.17 8.62 3.68
CA THR A 63 -14.79 9.66 2.71
C THR A 63 -15.95 10.59 2.42
N LEU A 64 -15.70 11.89 2.50
CA LEU A 64 -16.58 12.95 2.01
C LEU A 64 -15.92 13.65 0.82
N PHE A 65 -16.40 13.38 -0.38
CA PHE A 65 -15.95 14.10 -1.57
C PHE A 65 -16.55 15.49 -1.64
N ALA A 66 -15.77 16.46 -2.12
CA ALA A 66 -16.25 17.81 -2.40
C ALA A 66 -17.37 17.79 -3.46
N ASP A 67 -18.26 18.79 -3.37
CA ASP A 67 -19.32 19.01 -4.35
C ASP A 67 -18.75 19.41 -5.74
N ASP A 68 -17.61 20.09 -5.75
CA ASP A 68 -16.90 20.49 -6.96
C ASP A 68 -16.23 19.28 -7.65
N ASP A 69 -16.08 19.37 -8.98
CA ASP A 69 -15.38 18.36 -9.76
C ASP A 69 -13.90 18.24 -9.37
N PHE A 70 -13.45 16.99 -9.21
CA PHE A 70 -12.07 16.63 -8.96
C PHE A 70 -11.30 16.50 -10.28
N GLN A 71 -10.62 17.57 -10.67
CA GLN A 71 -9.77 17.64 -11.88
C GLN A 71 -8.44 16.89 -11.72
N GLY A 72 -8.50 15.64 -11.28
CA GLY A 72 -7.35 14.77 -11.01
C GLY A 72 -7.70 13.28 -11.08
N THR A 73 -6.88 12.47 -10.47
CA THR A 73 -6.98 11.01 -10.44
C THR A 73 -7.36 10.52 -9.04
N VAL A 74 -8.41 9.68 -8.95
CA VAL A 74 -8.76 8.95 -7.73
C VAL A 74 -8.33 7.49 -7.89
N LEU A 75 -7.37 7.06 -7.07
CA LEU A 75 -6.85 5.70 -7.05
C LEU A 75 -7.68 4.82 -6.11
N SER A 76 -8.23 3.73 -6.65
CA SER A 76 -8.90 2.68 -5.88
C SER A 76 -8.14 1.37 -6.01
N LEU A 77 -7.81 0.75 -4.87
CA LEU A 77 -7.07 -0.51 -4.83
C LEU A 77 -7.96 -1.75 -5.05
N GLU A 78 -9.17 -1.60 -5.62
CA GLU A 78 -10.06 -2.73 -5.94
C GLU A 78 -9.46 -3.77 -6.89
N GLY A 79 -8.39 -3.46 -7.61
CA GLY A 79 -7.65 -4.46 -8.38
C GLY A 79 -6.76 -5.38 -7.53
N MET A 80 -6.53 -5.04 -6.25
CA MET A 80 -5.59 -5.71 -5.35
C MET A 80 -6.33 -6.24 -4.11
N GLN A 81 -7.00 -7.39 -4.23
CA GLN A 81 -7.85 -7.97 -3.18
C GLN A 81 -7.40 -9.36 -2.71
N ARG A 82 -6.22 -9.82 -3.11
CA ARG A 82 -5.74 -11.16 -2.79
C ARG A 82 -5.50 -11.32 -1.29
N ILE A 83 -5.84 -12.50 -0.79
CA ILE A 83 -5.63 -12.92 0.59
C ILE A 83 -5.01 -14.30 0.54
N TRP A 84 -3.88 -14.49 1.21
CA TRP A 84 -3.28 -15.82 1.34
C TRP A 84 -2.57 -15.98 2.68
N ARG A 85 -2.43 -17.24 3.08
CA ARG A 85 -1.79 -17.60 4.34
C ARG A 85 -0.27 -17.61 4.14
N THR A 86 0.46 -16.90 5.00
CA THR A 86 1.93 -16.87 5.04
C THR A 86 2.49 -17.69 6.20
N GLY A 87 1.65 -18.06 7.17
CA GLY A 87 2.01 -18.92 8.29
C GLY A 87 0.78 -19.47 9.03
N PRO A 88 0.96 -20.28 10.09
CA PRO A 88 -0.16 -20.93 10.78
C PRO A 88 -1.25 -19.96 11.28
N LEU A 89 -0.88 -18.76 11.74
CA LEU A 89 -1.83 -17.76 12.21
C LEU A 89 -1.63 -16.41 11.49
N GLU A 90 -1.06 -16.44 10.30
CA GLU A 90 -0.66 -15.23 9.58
C GLU A 90 -1.20 -15.22 8.15
N LEU A 91 -1.79 -14.08 7.77
CA LEU A 91 -2.28 -13.80 6.43
C LEU A 91 -1.53 -12.61 5.84
N PHE A 92 -1.16 -12.70 4.56
CA PHE A 92 -0.95 -11.52 3.74
C PHE A 92 -2.27 -11.11 3.11
N VAL A 93 -2.57 -9.82 3.18
CA VAL A 93 -3.81 -9.23 2.66
C VAL A 93 -3.45 -8.02 1.81
N GLU A 94 -3.84 -8.03 0.54
CA GLU A 94 -3.73 -6.83 -0.30
C GLU A 94 -4.68 -5.73 0.18
N ALA A 95 -4.24 -4.47 0.05
CA ALA A 95 -4.92 -3.31 0.62
C ALA A 95 -6.35 -3.07 0.13
N GLY A 96 -6.70 -3.61 -1.04
CA GLY A 96 -8.04 -3.53 -1.61
C GLY A 96 -9.01 -4.60 -1.13
N ALA A 97 -8.58 -5.57 -0.32
CA ALA A 97 -9.47 -6.59 0.23
C ALA A 97 -10.48 -5.96 1.20
N GLU A 98 -11.75 -6.29 1.03
CA GLU A 98 -12.82 -5.87 1.95
C GLU A 98 -12.62 -6.51 3.32
N ASN A 99 -12.87 -5.76 4.41
CA ASN A 99 -12.73 -6.28 5.78
C ASN A 99 -13.57 -7.55 6.01
N THR A 100 -14.74 -7.63 5.37
CA THR A 100 -15.63 -8.79 5.45
C THR A 100 -15.01 -10.03 4.79
N ALA A 101 -14.30 -9.87 3.67
CA ALA A 101 -13.62 -10.97 3.00
C ALA A 101 -12.47 -11.52 3.87
N VAL A 102 -11.73 -10.64 4.56
CA VAL A 102 -10.71 -11.06 5.53
C VAL A 102 -11.33 -11.89 6.66
N ALA A 103 -12.44 -11.43 7.26
CA ALA A 103 -13.12 -12.18 8.32
C ALA A 103 -13.63 -13.55 7.84
N GLN A 104 -14.16 -13.63 6.62
CA GLN A 104 -14.64 -14.88 6.03
C GLN A 104 -13.50 -15.86 5.74
N GLU A 105 -12.34 -15.37 5.29
CA GLU A 105 -11.17 -16.22 5.06
C GLU A 105 -10.61 -16.76 6.39
N LEU A 106 -10.61 -15.95 7.45
CA LEU A 106 -10.25 -16.41 8.79
C LEU A 106 -11.19 -17.51 9.30
N LEU A 107 -12.51 -17.36 9.11
CA LEU A 107 -13.50 -18.39 9.41
C LEU A 107 -13.21 -19.69 8.64
N ARG A 108 -12.94 -19.59 7.32
CA ARG A 108 -12.62 -20.75 6.48
C ARG A 108 -11.38 -21.50 6.96
N LEU A 109 -10.40 -20.77 7.48
CA LEU A 109 -9.14 -21.31 8.00
C LEU A 109 -9.22 -21.72 9.48
N GLY A 110 -10.33 -21.48 10.17
CA GLY A 110 -10.48 -21.74 11.60
C GLY A 110 -9.60 -20.84 12.49
N ILE A 111 -9.24 -19.64 12.01
CA ILE A 111 -8.42 -18.66 12.74
C ILE A 111 -9.34 -17.65 13.43
N SER A 112 -9.20 -17.48 14.75
CA SER A 112 -10.02 -16.56 15.56
C SER A 112 -9.27 -15.25 15.85
N GLY A 113 -9.98 -14.19 16.24
CA GLY A 113 -9.44 -12.87 16.58
C GLY A 113 -9.72 -11.77 15.54
N GLY A 114 -10.29 -12.12 14.38
CA GLY A 114 -10.67 -11.19 13.32
C GLY A 114 -12.18 -11.00 13.12
N GLU A 115 -13.02 -11.57 13.99
CA GLU A 115 -14.48 -11.60 13.85
C GLU A 115 -15.11 -10.20 13.84
N TRP A 116 -14.42 -9.21 14.42
CA TRP A 116 -14.84 -7.80 14.45
C TRP A 116 -14.72 -7.10 13.09
N LEU A 117 -13.93 -7.63 12.16
CA LEU A 117 -13.83 -7.13 10.78
C LEU A 117 -15.09 -7.47 9.95
N TYR A 118 -15.87 -8.47 10.37
CA TYR A 118 -17.08 -8.86 9.67
C TYR A 118 -18.08 -7.70 9.66
N ARG A 119 -18.50 -7.30 8.46
CA ARG A 119 -19.43 -6.20 8.21
C ARG A 119 -18.94 -4.84 8.75
N LEU A 120 -17.62 -4.68 8.96
CA LEU A 120 -16.98 -3.38 9.07
C LEU A 120 -16.83 -2.79 7.64
N PRO A 121 -17.54 -1.71 7.28
CA PRO A 121 -17.46 -1.16 5.92
C PRO A 121 -16.06 -0.65 5.60
N GLY A 122 -15.51 -1.02 4.45
CA GLY A 122 -14.20 -0.57 3.99
C GLY A 122 -13.24 -1.69 3.65
N ARG A 123 -12.06 -1.28 3.20
CA ARG A 123 -10.95 -2.15 2.79
C ARG A 123 -9.78 -2.06 3.74
N ILE A 124 -8.98 -3.12 3.78
CA ILE A 124 -7.91 -3.28 4.77
C ILE A 124 -6.89 -2.13 4.73
N GLY A 125 -6.60 -1.55 3.55
CA GLY A 125 -5.71 -0.39 3.45
C GLY A 125 -6.24 0.84 4.19
N GLY A 126 -7.53 1.13 4.06
CA GLY A 126 -8.20 2.20 4.82
C GLY A 126 -8.33 1.86 6.30
N THR A 127 -8.59 0.59 6.63
CA THR A 127 -8.62 0.07 8.01
C THR A 127 -7.29 0.31 8.72
N VAL A 128 -6.17 -0.01 8.07
CA VAL A 128 -4.82 0.26 8.59
C VAL A 128 -4.57 1.75 8.72
N ARG A 129 -4.82 2.54 7.66
CA ARG A 129 -4.59 3.99 7.69
C ARG A 129 -5.30 4.65 8.87
N MET A 130 -6.53 4.23 9.16
CA MET A 130 -7.36 4.79 10.24
C MET A 130 -7.10 4.20 11.63
N ASN A 131 -6.19 3.23 11.76
CA ASN A 131 -6.12 2.34 12.93
C ASN A 131 -7.52 1.91 13.40
N ALA A 132 -8.30 1.37 12.46
CA ALA A 132 -9.73 1.13 12.67
C ALA A 132 -9.97 0.07 13.75
N ARG A 133 -11.09 0.26 14.45
CA ARG A 133 -11.47 -0.55 15.61
C ARG A 133 -12.98 -0.60 15.81
N CYS A 134 -13.47 -1.76 16.22
CA CYS A 134 -14.84 -1.94 16.69
C CYS A 134 -14.97 -3.24 17.51
N PHE A 135 -15.99 -3.32 18.37
CA PHE A 135 -16.30 -4.50 19.19
C PHE A 135 -15.10 -5.04 19.99
N GLY A 136 -14.24 -4.14 20.48
CA GLY A 136 -13.04 -4.50 21.25
C GLY A 136 -11.83 -4.93 20.41
N GLY A 137 -12.00 -5.17 19.11
CA GLY A 137 -10.89 -5.40 18.17
C GLY A 137 -10.31 -4.10 17.61
N GLU A 138 -9.02 -4.12 17.30
CA GLU A 138 -8.27 -3.02 16.67
C GLU A 138 -7.27 -3.61 15.67
N ILE A 139 -7.08 -2.94 14.53
CA ILE A 139 -6.21 -3.45 13.46
C ILE A 139 -4.74 -3.51 13.88
N SER A 140 -4.28 -2.56 14.70
CA SER A 140 -2.91 -2.54 15.24
C SER A 140 -2.57 -3.81 16.02
N ALA A 141 -3.53 -4.37 16.76
CA ALA A 141 -3.35 -5.54 17.62
C ALA A 141 -3.11 -6.84 16.82
N VAL A 142 -3.44 -6.84 15.54
CA VAL A 142 -3.27 -8.00 14.64
C VAL A 142 -2.34 -7.69 13.47
N THR A 143 -1.79 -6.49 13.35
CA THR A 143 -0.88 -6.14 12.25
C THR A 143 0.54 -6.54 12.60
N ALA A 144 1.18 -7.32 11.73
CA ALA A 144 2.59 -7.69 11.81
C ALA A 144 3.50 -6.84 10.91
N GLY A 145 2.91 -6.06 9.99
CA GLY A 145 3.60 -5.02 9.23
C GLY A 145 2.85 -4.60 7.98
N VAL A 146 3.29 -3.50 7.37
CA VAL A 146 2.55 -2.78 6.32
C VAL A 146 3.47 -2.44 5.15
N PHE A 147 3.07 -2.80 3.94
CA PHE A 147 3.73 -2.37 2.70
C PHE A 147 3.16 -1.05 2.23
N VAL A 148 4.01 -0.03 2.09
CA VAL A 148 3.65 1.33 1.72
C VAL A 148 4.43 1.78 0.51
N LEU A 149 3.73 2.29 -0.51
CA LEU A 149 4.30 2.95 -1.67
C LEU A 149 4.27 4.47 -1.43
N SER A 150 5.42 5.12 -1.43
CA SER A 150 5.51 6.58 -1.33
C SER A 150 5.12 7.23 -2.66
N PRO A 151 4.77 8.53 -2.66
CA PRO A 151 4.67 9.31 -3.89
C PRO A 151 5.97 9.30 -4.71
N SER A 152 7.14 9.11 -4.10
CA SER A 152 8.42 8.97 -4.83
C SER A 152 8.60 7.60 -5.49
N GLY A 153 7.60 6.72 -5.47
CA GLY A 153 7.68 5.38 -6.04
C GLY A 153 8.53 4.40 -5.23
N THR A 154 8.87 4.74 -3.98
CA THR A 154 9.62 3.86 -3.08
C THR A 154 8.64 2.90 -2.40
N LEU A 155 8.90 1.60 -2.50
CA LEU A 155 8.13 0.58 -1.76
C LEU A 155 8.86 0.19 -0.47
N THR A 156 8.24 0.42 0.68
CA THR A 156 8.83 0.10 1.99
C THR A 156 7.89 -0.75 2.84
N PHE A 157 8.45 -1.70 3.57
CA PHE A 157 7.79 -2.39 4.66
C PHE A 157 8.03 -1.66 5.98
N LEU A 158 6.96 -1.31 6.67
CA LEU A 158 6.96 -0.65 7.97
C LEU A 158 6.50 -1.63 9.04
N GLN A 159 7.23 -1.66 10.16
CA GLN A 159 6.85 -2.39 11.35
C GLN A 159 5.64 -1.73 12.03
N PRO A 160 4.85 -2.46 12.83
CA PRO A 160 3.66 -1.92 13.49
C PRO A 160 3.95 -0.66 14.32
N GLU A 161 5.08 -0.62 15.02
CA GLU A 161 5.48 0.51 15.88
C GLU A 161 5.83 1.77 15.06
N GLU A 162 6.21 1.60 13.79
CA GLU A 162 6.45 2.71 12.85
C GLU A 162 5.13 3.28 12.31
N VAL A 163 4.05 2.49 12.33
CA VAL A 163 2.74 2.84 11.76
C VAL A 163 1.76 3.36 12.81
N PHE A 164 1.56 2.62 13.92
CA PHE A 164 0.47 2.88 14.87
C PHE A 164 0.96 3.66 16.08
N HIS A 165 0.45 4.88 16.28
CA HIS A 165 0.91 5.79 17.34
C HIS A 165 -0.12 6.03 18.44
N GLY A 166 -1.32 5.45 18.30
CA GLY A 166 -2.36 5.54 19.32
C GLY A 166 -3.78 5.39 18.77
N TYR A 167 -4.75 5.93 19.53
CA TYR A 167 -6.16 5.86 19.18
C TYR A 167 -6.46 6.57 17.86
N LYS A 168 -6.85 5.81 16.83
CA LYS A 168 -7.15 6.33 15.49
C LYS A 168 -6.04 7.21 14.92
N GLU A 169 -4.80 6.86 15.25
CA GLU A 169 -3.63 7.66 14.94
C GLU A 169 -2.55 6.78 14.30
N THR A 170 -2.13 7.17 13.09
CA THR A 170 -1.05 6.50 12.37
C THR A 170 -0.10 7.49 11.71
N SER A 171 1.15 7.07 11.48
CA SER A 171 2.11 7.85 10.70
C SER A 171 1.62 8.13 9.28
N LEU A 172 0.80 7.24 8.72
CA LEU A 172 0.22 7.32 7.36
C LEU A 172 -0.85 8.42 7.21
N MET A 173 -1.28 9.05 8.30
CA MET A 173 -2.11 10.25 8.26
C MET A 173 -1.30 11.52 8.00
N HIS A 174 0.00 11.49 8.34
CA HIS A 174 0.88 12.66 8.30
C HIS A 174 1.94 12.55 7.21
N ILE A 175 2.37 11.32 6.90
CA ILE A 175 3.36 11.03 5.87
C ILE A 175 2.63 10.46 4.65
N PRO A 176 2.69 11.13 3.48
CA PRO A 176 2.06 10.64 2.26
C PRO A 176 2.54 9.22 1.88
N GLY A 177 1.58 8.31 1.72
CA GLY A 177 1.86 6.95 1.28
C GLY A 177 0.59 6.17 0.95
N ILE A 178 0.73 5.16 0.10
CA ILE A 178 -0.33 4.24 -0.30
C ILE A 178 -0.05 2.90 0.35
N VAL A 179 -0.93 2.44 1.25
CA VAL A 179 -0.87 1.06 1.74
C VAL A 179 -1.20 0.12 0.57
N LEU A 180 -0.29 -0.79 0.23
CA LEU A 180 -0.48 -1.77 -0.86
C LEU A 180 -0.81 -3.17 -0.34
N GLY A 181 -0.32 -3.53 0.84
CA GLY A 181 -0.55 -4.83 1.46
C GLY A 181 -0.19 -4.84 2.94
N VAL A 182 -0.71 -5.81 3.67
CA VAL A 182 -0.62 -5.90 5.13
C VAL A 182 -0.38 -7.35 5.52
N LEU A 183 0.57 -7.57 6.45
CA LEU A 183 0.70 -8.85 7.15
C LEU A 183 -0.13 -8.79 8.42
N LEU A 184 -1.06 -9.74 8.59
CA LEU A 184 -1.92 -9.85 9.77
C LEU A 184 -1.61 -11.14 10.52
N ARG A 185 -1.36 -11.07 11.82
CA ARG A 185 -1.08 -12.20 12.71
C ARG A 185 -2.10 -12.25 13.86
N PHE A 186 -2.69 -13.42 14.04
CA PHE A 186 -3.77 -13.65 15.00
C PHE A 186 -3.32 -14.52 16.18
N GLY A 187 -4.06 -14.45 17.29
CA GLY A 187 -3.67 -15.08 18.55
C GLY A 187 -3.93 -16.58 18.65
N GLY A 188 -4.77 -17.16 17.79
CA GLY A 188 -5.07 -18.59 17.85
C GLY A 188 -6.15 -19.08 16.90
N PHE A 189 -6.40 -20.38 16.97
CA PHE A 189 -7.48 -21.06 16.25
C PHE A 189 -8.78 -21.04 17.05
N GLY A 190 -9.90 -21.24 16.38
CA GLY A 190 -11.23 -21.45 16.97
C GLY A 190 -12.06 -22.42 16.12
N THR A 191 -13.18 -22.90 16.66
CA THR A 191 -14.10 -23.70 15.84
C THR A 191 -14.86 -22.80 14.86
N PRO A 192 -15.22 -23.29 13.66
CA PRO A 192 -16.02 -22.50 12.72
C PRO A 192 -17.33 -21.98 13.34
N GLU A 193 -17.98 -22.78 14.19
CA GLU A 193 -19.23 -22.40 14.85
C GLU A 193 -19.05 -21.22 15.82
N GLU A 194 -17.97 -21.20 16.59
CA GLU A 194 -17.66 -20.12 17.53
C GLU A 194 -17.34 -18.81 16.81
N ILE A 195 -16.54 -18.90 15.74
CA ILE A 195 -16.13 -17.75 14.93
C ILE A 195 -17.37 -17.16 14.24
N GLU A 196 -18.20 -18.00 13.62
CA GLU A 196 -19.43 -17.57 12.97
C GLU A 196 -20.41 -16.93 13.96
N ALA A 197 -20.61 -17.53 15.15
CA ALA A 197 -21.49 -16.96 16.16
C ALA A 197 -21.08 -15.54 16.58
N ARG A 198 -19.78 -15.28 16.75
CA ARG A 198 -19.26 -13.93 17.06
C ARG A 198 -19.48 -12.96 15.90
N MET A 199 -19.21 -13.38 14.67
CA MET A 199 -19.45 -12.57 13.46
C MET A 199 -20.93 -12.16 13.36
N GLN A 200 -21.86 -13.11 13.53
CA GLN A 200 -23.29 -12.81 13.49
C GLN A 200 -23.74 -11.93 14.67
N GLY A 201 -23.14 -12.09 15.86
CA GLY A 201 -23.36 -11.20 17.00
C GLY A 201 -23.03 -9.74 16.67
N HIS A 202 -21.87 -9.48 16.07
CA HIS A 202 -21.47 -8.14 15.63
C HIS A 202 -22.42 -7.55 14.58
N LEU A 203 -22.88 -8.35 13.61
CA LEU A 203 -23.87 -7.92 12.63
C LEU A 203 -25.19 -7.54 13.31
N GLY A 204 -25.67 -8.36 14.25
CA GLY A 204 -26.88 -8.09 15.03
C GLY A 204 -26.81 -6.75 15.76
N GLU A 205 -25.69 -6.43 16.40
CA GLU A 205 -25.49 -5.14 17.08
C GLU A 205 -25.49 -3.95 16.10
N ARG A 206 -24.87 -4.08 14.93
CA ARG A 206 -24.88 -3.01 13.90
C ARG A 206 -26.30 -2.71 13.40
N LEU A 207 -27.11 -3.75 13.20
CA LEU A 207 -28.49 -3.61 12.76
C LEU A 207 -29.36 -2.95 13.83
N GLN A 208 -29.19 -3.33 15.11
CA GLN A 208 -29.90 -2.69 16.23
C GLN A 208 -29.55 -1.20 16.38
N LYS A 209 -28.35 -0.79 15.97
CA LYS A 209 -27.89 0.60 16.01
C LYS A 209 -28.22 1.41 14.76
N HIS A 210 -28.96 0.85 13.81
CA HIS A 210 -29.40 1.56 12.59
C HIS A 210 -28.24 2.16 11.78
N HIS A 211 -27.08 1.48 11.78
CA HIS A 211 -25.88 1.97 11.09
C HIS A 211 -26.01 2.02 9.56
N PHE A 212 -27.05 1.40 8.99
CA PHE A 212 -27.21 1.20 7.55
C PHE A 212 -28.52 1.77 6.99
N ASP A 213 -29.25 2.57 7.78
CA ASP A 213 -30.56 3.09 7.38
C ASP A 213 -30.48 4.12 6.26
N PHE A 214 -29.42 4.92 6.25
CA PHE A 214 -29.15 5.95 5.23
C PHE A 214 -27.66 5.97 4.84
N PRO A 215 -27.32 6.48 3.63
CA PRO A 215 -25.95 6.72 3.22
C PRO A 215 -25.20 7.59 4.26
N SER A 216 -24.07 7.07 4.76
CA SER A 216 -23.23 7.74 5.76
C SER A 216 -21.86 7.06 5.89
N CYS A 217 -20.94 7.73 6.55
CA CYS A 217 -19.58 7.23 6.80
C CYS A 217 -19.31 6.88 8.27
N GLY A 218 -20.35 6.49 9.01
CA GLY A 218 -20.19 6.12 10.40
C GLY A 218 -20.10 7.31 11.35
N SER A 219 -19.24 7.19 12.36
CA SER A 219 -19.02 8.26 13.35
C SER A 219 -18.29 9.44 12.72
N VAL A 220 -18.87 10.63 12.85
CA VAL A 220 -18.37 11.87 12.25
C VAL A 220 -17.15 12.41 13.02
N PHE A 221 -17.17 12.27 14.35
CA PHE A 221 -16.09 12.73 15.24
C PHE A 221 -15.42 11.57 15.96
N ARG A 222 -14.09 11.68 16.12
CA ARG A 222 -13.33 10.81 17.02
C ARG A 222 -13.81 11.02 18.45
N ASN A 223 -13.85 9.95 19.26
CA ASN A 223 -14.12 10.12 20.68
C ASN A 223 -12.95 10.84 21.35
N ASN A 224 -13.28 11.81 22.21
CA ASN A 224 -12.33 12.41 23.14
C ASN A 224 -12.48 11.68 24.49
N TYR A 225 -11.51 10.81 24.83
CA TYR A 225 -11.59 10.01 26.06
C TYR A 225 -11.42 10.85 27.34
N ASP A 226 -10.77 12.01 27.26
CA ASP A 226 -10.63 12.93 28.40
C ASP A 226 -11.99 13.51 28.82
N ALA A 227 -12.97 13.54 27.91
CA ALA A 227 -14.34 13.92 28.23
C ALA A 227 -15.08 12.89 29.10
N GLY A 228 -14.55 11.68 29.28
CA GLY A 228 -15.14 10.62 30.11
C GLY A 228 -16.44 10.01 29.56
N ARG A 229 -16.91 10.44 28.39
CA ARG A 229 -18.12 9.93 27.72
C ARG A 229 -18.00 9.99 26.19
N PRO A 230 -18.65 9.06 25.45
CA PRO A 230 -18.59 9.06 23.98
C PRO A 230 -19.22 10.29 23.33
N CYS A 231 -18.72 10.71 22.16
CA CYS A 231 -19.23 11.87 21.41
C CYS A 231 -20.72 11.75 21.05
N GLY A 232 -21.19 10.54 20.74
CA GLY A 232 -22.61 10.32 20.47
C GLY A 232 -23.51 10.70 21.64
N ARG A 233 -23.06 10.49 22.89
CA ARG A 233 -23.81 10.90 24.08
C ARG A 233 -23.76 12.41 24.29
N ILE A 234 -22.60 13.03 24.06
CA ILE A 234 -22.44 14.48 24.14
C ILE A 234 -23.41 15.18 23.19
N PHE A 235 -23.46 14.77 21.91
CA PHE A 235 -24.36 15.39 20.94
C PHE A 235 -25.84 15.11 21.21
N GLU A 236 -26.17 13.97 21.81
CA GLU A 236 -27.54 13.69 22.26
C GLU A 236 -27.97 14.64 23.38
N GLU A 237 -27.12 14.85 24.38
CA GLU A 237 -27.39 15.76 25.50
C GLU A 237 -27.45 17.23 25.05
N LEU A 238 -26.67 17.59 24.03
CA LEU A 238 -26.74 18.88 23.34
C LEU A 238 -27.93 19.02 22.38
N GLY A 239 -28.78 17.99 22.26
CA GLY A 239 -30.03 18.05 21.50
C GLY A 239 -29.87 17.97 19.98
N PHE A 240 -28.78 17.40 19.47
CA PHE A 240 -28.53 17.33 18.02
C PHE A 240 -29.26 16.19 17.30
N LYS A 241 -29.89 15.23 17.98
CA LYS A 241 -30.65 14.16 17.31
C LYS A 241 -31.73 14.76 16.39
N GLY A 242 -31.70 14.42 15.10
CA GLY A 242 -32.61 14.96 14.09
C GLY A 242 -32.31 16.39 13.64
N ALA A 243 -31.25 17.04 14.16
CA ALA A 243 -30.81 18.33 13.64
C ALA A 243 -30.37 18.19 12.18
N SER A 244 -30.76 19.15 11.34
CA SER A 244 -30.50 19.09 9.90
C SER A 244 -29.84 20.36 9.38
N GLU A 245 -29.23 20.23 8.21
CA GLU A 245 -28.65 21.29 7.38
C GLU A 245 -28.80 20.85 5.94
N GLY A 246 -29.53 21.59 5.11
CA GLY A 246 -29.83 21.15 3.73
C GLY A 246 -30.38 19.72 3.68
N GLY A 247 -29.70 18.84 2.93
CA GLY A 247 -30.05 17.41 2.84
C GLY A 247 -29.43 16.50 3.92
N ALA A 248 -28.54 17.03 4.76
CA ALA A 248 -27.85 16.29 5.81
C ALA A 248 -28.63 16.35 7.14
N ALA A 249 -28.66 15.23 7.87
CA ALA A 249 -29.33 15.16 9.16
C ALA A 249 -28.59 14.27 10.16
N VAL A 250 -28.59 14.64 11.44
CA VAL A 250 -28.05 13.80 12.51
C VAL A 250 -29.02 12.66 12.80
N SER A 251 -28.50 11.43 12.84
CA SER A 251 -29.30 10.23 13.12
C SER A 251 -30.11 10.37 14.42
N PRO A 252 -31.41 9.98 14.43
CA PRO A 252 -32.20 9.95 15.65
C PRO A 252 -31.76 8.82 16.61
N HIS A 253 -31.02 7.82 16.11
CA HIS A 253 -30.56 6.68 16.88
C HIS A 253 -29.15 6.89 17.44
N HIS A 254 -28.26 7.57 16.70
CA HIS A 254 -26.87 7.76 17.10
C HIS A 254 -26.36 9.18 16.75
N ALA A 255 -26.30 10.08 17.73
CA ALA A 255 -26.05 11.51 17.47
C ALA A 255 -24.63 11.88 16.96
N ASN A 256 -23.72 10.91 16.84
CA ASN A 256 -22.43 11.08 16.15
C ASN A 256 -22.47 10.65 14.67
N PHE A 257 -23.63 10.30 14.12
CA PHE A 257 -23.78 9.94 12.71
C PHE A 257 -24.55 11.04 12.01
N ILE A 258 -24.00 11.55 10.90
CA ILE A 258 -24.71 12.42 9.96
C ILE A 258 -25.07 11.58 8.74
N PHE A 259 -26.36 11.50 8.46
CA PHE A 259 -26.96 10.84 7.31
C PHE A 259 -27.12 11.81 6.15
N ASN A 260 -26.95 11.29 4.95
CA ASN A 260 -27.49 11.89 3.75
C ASN A 260 -28.94 11.38 3.59
N GLU A 261 -29.92 12.18 4.04
CA GLU A 261 -31.34 11.79 3.97
C GLU A 261 -32.04 12.30 2.71
N LYS A 262 -31.58 13.43 2.15
CA LYS A 262 -32.26 14.16 1.07
C LYS A 262 -31.27 14.84 0.12
N ASP A 263 -30.47 14.04 -0.58
CA ASP A 263 -29.49 14.52 -1.57
C ASP A 263 -28.56 15.62 -0.99
N ALA A 264 -28.02 15.35 0.19
CA ALA A 264 -27.11 16.23 0.91
C ALA A 264 -25.89 16.61 0.06
N THR A 265 -25.46 17.87 0.19
CA THR A 265 -24.15 18.31 -0.32
C THR A 265 -23.05 18.08 0.71
N ALA A 266 -21.80 18.07 0.27
CA ALA A 266 -20.66 18.02 1.18
C ALA A 266 -20.61 19.26 2.07
N ALA A 267 -20.97 20.41 1.51
CA ALA A 267 -21.13 21.64 2.27
C ALA A 267 -22.18 21.54 3.38
N ASP A 268 -23.30 20.85 3.16
CA ASP A 268 -24.33 20.62 4.18
C ASP A 268 -23.79 19.79 5.34
N VAL A 269 -23.10 18.68 5.03
CA VAL A 269 -22.47 17.81 6.03
C VAL A 269 -21.44 18.59 6.86
N LEU A 270 -20.57 19.38 6.22
CA LEU A 270 -19.54 20.17 6.92
C LEU A 270 -20.13 21.32 7.73
N ARG A 271 -21.18 22.00 7.25
CA ARG A 271 -21.88 23.03 8.04
C ARG A 271 -22.51 22.44 9.30
N LEU A 272 -23.19 21.30 9.18
CA LEU A 272 -23.79 20.59 10.31
C LEU A 272 -22.71 20.12 11.31
N ALA A 273 -21.64 19.48 10.81
CA ALA A 273 -20.51 19.06 11.62
C ALA A 273 -19.83 20.26 12.31
N GLY A 274 -19.64 21.37 11.60
CA GLY A 274 -19.10 22.61 12.18
C GLY A 274 -19.94 23.15 13.32
N ARG A 275 -21.27 23.16 13.19
CA ARG A 275 -22.20 23.54 14.27
C ARG A 275 -22.11 22.60 15.46
N MET A 276 -22.05 21.29 15.23
CA MET A 276 -21.88 20.29 16.28
C MET A 276 -20.56 20.51 17.03
N ARG A 277 -19.45 20.66 16.30
CA ARG A 277 -18.10 20.89 16.87
C ARG A 277 -18.05 22.19 17.69
N ALA A 278 -18.66 23.27 17.21
CA ALA A 278 -18.74 24.53 17.93
C ALA A 278 -19.54 24.39 19.24
N ALA A 279 -20.70 23.74 19.20
CA ALA A 279 -21.52 23.51 20.39
C ALA A 279 -20.83 22.64 21.45
N ALA A 280 -20.09 21.60 21.03
CA ALA A 280 -19.28 20.80 21.95
C ALA A 280 -18.18 21.63 22.63
N LEU A 281 -17.56 22.56 21.91
CA LEU A 281 -16.59 23.47 22.51
C LEU A 281 -17.24 24.49 23.45
N GLU A 282 -18.34 25.11 23.05
CA GLU A 282 -19.00 26.17 23.80
C GLU A 282 -19.67 25.68 25.09
N HIS A 283 -20.38 24.56 25.02
CA HIS A 283 -21.18 24.07 26.15
C HIS A 283 -20.43 23.07 27.03
N GLU A 284 -19.48 22.32 26.46
CA GLU A 284 -18.79 21.24 27.17
C GLU A 284 -17.28 21.52 27.33
N GLY A 285 -16.74 22.54 26.67
CA GLY A 285 -15.29 22.82 26.69
C GLY A 285 -14.46 21.77 25.96
N ILE A 286 -15.08 20.91 25.14
CA ILE A 286 -14.42 19.77 24.50
C ILE A 286 -14.03 20.13 23.07
N GLN A 287 -12.74 20.02 22.77
CA GLN A 287 -12.25 20.09 21.39
C GLN A 287 -12.39 18.72 20.73
N LEU A 288 -13.22 18.65 19.68
CA LEU A 288 -13.43 17.45 18.88
C LEU A 288 -12.69 17.54 17.55
N GLN A 289 -12.19 16.39 17.11
CA GLN A 289 -11.54 16.19 15.82
C GLN A 289 -12.47 15.43 14.88
N LEU A 290 -12.60 15.93 13.66
CA LEU A 290 -13.33 15.24 12.61
C LEU A 290 -12.63 13.91 12.28
N GLU A 291 -13.40 12.85 12.11
CA GLU A 291 -12.89 11.53 11.68
C GLU A 291 -13.06 11.31 10.18
N LEU A 292 -14.06 11.95 9.58
CA LEU A 292 -14.32 11.90 8.14
C LEU A 292 -13.13 12.48 7.36
N GLU A 293 -12.68 11.75 6.35
CA GLU A 293 -11.64 12.20 5.42
C GLU A 293 -12.28 12.98 4.28
N CYS A 294 -12.02 14.28 4.22
CA CYS A 294 -12.49 15.14 3.15
C CYS A 294 -11.54 15.05 1.95
N ILE A 295 -12.07 14.80 0.74
CA ILE A 295 -11.28 14.72 -0.49
C ILE A 295 -11.81 15.70 -1.53
N GLY A 296 -10.95 16.61 -1.99
CA GLY A 296 -11.28 17.58 -3.04
C GLY A 296 -11.11 19.03 -2.61
N ARG A 297 -11.74 19.94 -3.35
CA ARG A 297 -11.64 21.39 -3.17
C ARG A 297 -12.86 21.91 -2.40
N PHE A 298 -12.63 22.57 -1.27
CA PHE A 298 -13.69 23.08 -0.41
C PHE A 298 -13.44 24.55 -0.05
N PRO A 299 -14.47 25.32 0.31
CA PRO A 299 -14.28 26.63 0.94
C PRO A 299 -13.45 26.52 2.22
N VAL A 300 -12.41 27.35 2.35
CA VAL A 300 -11.50 27.37 3.51
C VAL A 300 -12.26 27.55 4.82
N GLU A 301 -13.29 28.39 4.83
CA GLU A 301 -14.12 28.65 6.01
C GLU A 301 -14.76 27.35 6.55
N LEU A 302 -15.23 26.46 5.67
CA LEU A 302 -15.83 25.19 6.08
C LEU A 302 -14.78 24.24 6.65
N LEU A 303 -13.63 24.12 5.99
CA LEU A 303 -12.52 23.28 6.45
C LEU A 303 -12.03 23.71 7.84
N GLN A 304 -11.83 25.01 8.04
CA GLN A 304 -11.42 25.58 9.34
C GLN A 304 -12.45 25.36 10.45
N ARG A 305 -13.74 25.53 10.14
CA ARG A 305 -14.85 25.27 11.09
C ARG A 305 -14.88 23.82 11.55
N CYS A 306 -14.50 22.88 10.68
CA CYS A 306 -14.43 21.46 11.01
C CYS A 306 -13.07 21.01 11.54
N GLY A 307 -12.03 21.83 11.45
CA GLY A 307 -10.67 21.47 11.84
C GLY A 307 -10.02 20.47 10.86
N VAL A 308 -10.40 20.52 9.59
CA VAL A 308 -9.85 19.68 8.52
C VAL A 308 -8.55 20.31 8.03
N ALA A 309 -7.50 19.49 7.85
CA ALA A 309 -6.24 19.94 7.27
C ALA A 309 -6.38 20.15 5.76
N PHE A 310 -5.73 21.18 5.22
CA PHE A 310 -5.80 21.50 3.80
C PHE A 310 -4.60 22.33 3.35
N ASP A 311 -4.37 22.29 2.04
CA ASP A 311 -3.46 23.19 1.34
C ASP A 311 -4.27 24.25 0.61
N VAL A 312 -3.94 25.52 0.81
CA VAL A 312 -4.64 26.65 0.18
C VAL A 312 -4.53 26.52 -1.34
N ASP A 313 -5.65 26.70 -2.03
CA ASP A 313 -5.64 26.73 -3.49
C ASP A 313 -4.84 27.95 -3.98
N ARG A 314 -3.89 27.69 -4.87
CA ARG A 314 -2.98 28.72 -5.41
C ARG A 314 -3.71 29.73 -6.28
N ASP A 315 -4.80 29.31 -6.93
CA ASP A 315 -5.55 30.15 -7.86
C ASP A 315 -6.69 30.90 -7.16
N ASP A 316 -7.08 30.47 -5.95
CA ASP A 316 -8.18 31.07 -5.17
C ASP A 316 -8.02 30.83 -3.66
N SER A 317 -7.57 31.85 -2.94
CA SER A 317 -7.34 31.77 -1.48
C SER A 317 -8.62 31.52 -0.65
N GLY A 318 -9.81 31.63 -1.25
CA GLY A 318 -11.07 31.26 -0.60
C GLY A 318 -11.30 29.75 -0.51
N TYR A 319 -10.51 28.95 -1.23
CA TYR A 319 -10.63 27.50 -1.31
C TYR A 319 -9.35 26.78 -0.88
N GLY A 320 -9.52 25.54 -0.41
CA GLY A 320 -8.43 24.66 0.00
C GLY A 320 -8.65 23.24 -0.52
N TRP A 321 -7.54 22.54 -0.76
CA TRP A 321 -7.51 21.15 -1.15
C TRP A 321 -7.28 20.26 0.07
N SER A 322 -8.14 19.29 0.28
CA SER A 322 -8.02 18.28 1.34
C SER A 322 -7.94 16.87 0.74
N GLY A 323 -7.27 15.96 1.45
CA GLY A 323 -7.22 14.54 1.08
C GLY A 323 -6.43 14.25 -0.20
N ILE A 324 -5.44 15.09 -0.52
CA ILE A 324 -4.58 14.94 -1.71
C ILE A 324 -3.29 14.25 -1.29
N LEU A 325 -2.94 13.17 -2.00
CA LEU A 325 -1.70 12.42 -1.77
C LEU A 325 -0.49 13.09 -2.44
N ASP A 326 -0.66 13.52 -3.70
CA ASP A 326 0.37 14.19 -4.50
C ASP A 326 -0.32 15.11 -5.52
N GLY A 327 0.35 16.17 -5.96
CA GLY A 327 -0.20 17.05 -6.98
C GLY A 327 0.54 18.38 -7.14
N PRO A 328 0.12 19.20 -8.12
CA PRO A 328 0.76 20.47 -8.42
C PRO A 328 0.79 21.38 -7.20
N GLY A 329 2.00 21.80 -6.85
CA GLY A 329 2.17 22.84 -5.86
C GLY A 329 2.04 22.42 -4.41
N MET A 330 1.88 21.13 -4.14
CA MET A 330 2.13 20.57 -2.82
C MET A 330 3.63 20.53 -2.55
N ALA A 331 4.04 20.63 -1.29
CA ALA A 331 5.43 20.43 -0.92
C ALA A 331 5.85 19.03 -1.36
N GLU A 332 7.01 18.90 -2.03
CA GLU A 332 7.59 17.59 -2.28
C GLU A 332 7.73 16.90 -0.91
N ALA A 333 7.11 15.72 -0.74
CA ALA A 333 7.23 14.96 0.50
C ALA A 333 8.73 14.81 0.83
N GLU A 334 9.12 15.15 2.07
CA GLU A 334 10.51 15.09 2.52
C GLU A 334 11.12 13.73 2.13
N GLY A 335 12.06 13.74 1.17
CA GLY A 335 12.69 12.52 0.62
C GLY A 335 12.52 12.32 -0.89
N ALA A 336 11.57 12.99 -1.55
CA ALA A 336 11.35 12.85 -2.99
C ALA A 336 12.56 13.30 -3.83
N ARG A 337 13.38 14.23 -3.32
CA ARG A 337 14.66 14.66 -3.89
C ARG A 337 15.68 14.98 -2.81
N SER A 338 15.84 14.11 -1.81
CA SER A 338 16.97 14.27 -0.91
C SER A 338 18.25 14.08 -1.72
N GLY A 339 19.08 15.12 -1.85
CA GLY A 339 20.44 14.98 -2.40
C GLY A 339 21.34 14.06 -1.56
N SER A 340 20.81 13.47 -0.48
CA SER A 340 21.47 12.45 0.33
C SER A 340 21.33 11.07 -0.29
N PHE A 341 22.46 10.42 -0.49
CA PHE A 341 22.59 9.02 -0.88
C PHE A 341 23.32 8.25 0.24
N PRO A 342 23.08 6.95 0.42
CA PRO A 342 22.20 6.08 -0.38
C PRO A 342 20.71 6.34 -0.16
N ARG A 343 19.89 6.14 -1.20
CA ARG A 343 18.42 6.22 -1.17
C ARG A 343 17.82 4.83 -1.29
N VAL A 344 16.81 4.53 -0.48
CA VAL A 344 16.07 3.27 -0.58
C VAL A 344 15.05 3.37 -1.71
N LEU A 345 15.13 2.43 -2.64
CA LEU A 345 14.17 2.28 -3.74
C LEU A 345 13.12 1.22 -3.40
N LEU A 346 13.55 0.15 -2.73
CA LEU A 346 12.69 -0.89 -2.21
C LEU A 346 13.29 -1.48 -0.92
N ARG A 347 12.44 -1.78 0.07
CA ARG A 347 12.81 -2.57 1.24
C ARG A 347 11.62 -3.35 1.76
N GLY A 348 11.80 -4.63 2.06
CA GLY A 348 10.81 -5.40 2.82
C GLY A 348 11.06 -6.90 2.80
N PRO A 349 10.23 -7.66 3.53
CA PRO A 349 10.30 -9.11 3.51
C PRO A 349 9.78 -9.65 2.17
N LEU A 350 10.40 -10.72 1.68
CA LEU A 350 9.84 -11.51 0.59
C LEU A 350 8.58 -12.20 1.10
N THR A 351 7.47 -11.94 0.42
CA THR A 351 6.19 -12.57 0.75
C THR A 351 6.03 -13.83 -0.09
N GLY A 352 5.51 -14.91 0.50
CA GLY A 352 5.32 -16.16 -0.23
C GLY A 352 4.44 -15.98 -1.47
N TYR A 353 4.69 -16.78 -2.50
CA TYR A 353 3.93 -16.72 -3.75
C TYR A 353 2.46 -17.15 -3.53
N PRO A 354 1.46 -16.32 -3.86
CA PRO A 354 0.07 -16.63 -3.57
C PRO A 354 -0.40 -17.92 -4.27
N GLY A 355 -1.27 -18.71 -3.61
CA GLY A 355 -1.89 -19.90 -4.19
C GLY A 355 -1.11 -21.21 -4.01
N ARG A 356 -0.01 -21.20 -3.26
CA ARG A 356 0.70 -22.42 -2.84
C ARG A 356 0.36 -22.76 -1.39
N GLU A 357 0.29 -24.06 -1.08
CA GLU A 357 0.11 -24.55 0.28
C GLU A 357 1.39 -24.42 1.14
N MET A 358 2.55 -24.31 0.51
CA MET A 358 3.82 -24.17 1.22
C MET A 358 4.08 -22.73 1.61
N ALA A 359 4.26 -22.50 2.92
CA ALA A 359 4.67 -21.21 3.45
C ALA A 359 6.11 -20.91 3.00
N PHE A 360 6.32 -19.69 2.48
CA PHE A 360 7.68 -19.18 2.30
C PHE A 360 8.27 -18.81 3.67
N PRO A 361 9.54 -19.13 3.95
CA PRO A 361 10.14 -18.80 5.25
C PRO A 361 10.10 -17.29 5.53
N SER A 362 9.67 -16.92 6.74
CA SER A 362 9.69 -15.53 7.18
C SER A 362 11.11 -15.07 7.54
N GLY A 363 11.33 -13.75 7.58
CA GLY A 363 12.59 -13.14 8.00
C GLY A 363 13.59 -12.83 6.87
N ILE A 364 13.30 -13.23 5.63
CA ILE A 364 14.14 -12.89 4.48
C ILE A 364 13.74 -11.51 3.97
N GLU A 365 14.51 -10.48 4.35
CA GLU A 365 14.34 -9.12 3.85
C GLU A 365 15.24 -8.84 2.65
N VAL A 366 14.70 -8.15 1.64
CA VAL A 366 15.45 -7.62 0.51
C VAL A 366 15.42 -6.10 0.52
N ARG A 367 16.52 -5.50 0.07
CA ARG A 367 16.66 -4.04 -0.06
C ARG A 367 17.35 -3.69 -1.37
N LEU A 368 16.86 -2.65 -2.03
CA LEU A 368 17.45 -2.05 -3.21
C LEU A 368 17.71 -0.57 -2.93
N GLU A 369 18.94 -0.11 -3.18
CA GLU A 369 19.39 1.25 -2.91
C GLU A 369 20.06 1.90 -4.12
N GLN A 370 19.78 3.18 -4.33
CA GLN A 370 20.54 4.07 -5.22
C GLN A 370 21.68 4.72 -4.42
N LEU A 371 22.93 4.57 -4.86
CA LEU A 371 24.12 5.02 -4.14
C LEU A 371 24.60 6.42 -4.55
N MET A 372 24.17 6.93 -5.70
CA MET A 372 24.49 8.27 -6.19
C MET A 372 23.49 8.75 -7.25
N PRO A 373 23.44 10.06 -7.56
CA PRO A 373 22.55 10.58 -8.61
C PRO A 373 22.81 9.91 -9.95
N LEU A 374 21.75 9.65 -10.71
CA LEU A 374 21.78 9.05 -12.04
C LEU A 374 22.66 9.86 -12.99
N ALA A 375 22.53 11.19 -12.98
CA ALA A 375 23.36 12.07 -13.81
C ALA A 375 24.86 11.96 -13.51
N HIS A 376 25.23 11.77 -12.24
CA HIS A 376 26.63 11.54 -11.86
C HIS A 376 27.10 10.14 -12.23
N ALA A 377 26.25 9.13 -12.01
CA ALA A 377 26.55 7.74 -12.36
C ALA A 377 26.77 7.56 -13.87
N ALA A 378 26.02 8.29 -14.70
CA ALA A 378 26.18 8.30 -16.15
C ALA A 378 27.55 8.83 -16.62
N ILE A 379 28.16 9.73 -15.85
CA ILE A 379 29.50 10.27 -16.11
C ILE A 379 30.57 9.34 -15.52
N ALA A 380 30.37 8.89 -14.29
CA ALA A 380 31.27 8.03 -13.55
C ALA A 380 30.85 6.56 -13.65
N CYS A 381 30.80 6.03 -14.88
CA CYS A 381 30.13 4.77 -15.18
C CYS A 381 30.67 3.55 -14.42
N ASP A 382 31.92 3.59 -13.95
CA ASP A 382 32.55 2.48 -13.21
C ASP A 382 32.39 2.58 -11.69
N ARG A 383 31.68 3.60 -11.17
CA ARG A 383 31.42 3.76 -9.73
C ARG A 383 30.22 2.93 -9.28
N PRO A 384 30.19 2.48 -8.00
CA PRO A 384 29.01 1.90 -7.38
C PRO A 384 27.77 2.77 -7.55
N PHE A 385 26.69 2.20 -8.08
CA PHE A 385 25.48 2.93 -8.43
C PHE A 385 24.22 2.34 -7.78
N ILE A 386 23.98 1.04 -7.91
CA ILE A 386 22.83 0.35 -7.29
C ILE A 386 23.35 -0.73 -6.37
N ARG A 387 22.77 -0.88 -5.19
CA ARG A 387 23.06 -1.98 -4.26
C ARG A 387 21.80 -2.78 -3.99
N TRP A 388 21.90 -4.08 -4.16
CA TRP A 388 20.91 -5.06 -3.72
C TRP A 388 21.49 -5.85 -2.55
N SER A 389 20.71 -6.02 -1.49
CA SER A 389 21.10 -6.80 -0.33
C SER A 389 19.93 -7.62 0.19
N THR A 390 20.25 -8.82 0.66
CA THR A 390 19.35 -9.71 1.40
C THR A 390 19.89 -9.86 2.82
N SER A 391 19.01 -9.72 3.82
CA SER A 391 19.40 -9.67 5.23
C SER A 391 18.52 -10.52 6.15
N SER A 392 19.14 -10.90 7.28
CA SER A 392 18.68 -11.79 8.36
C SER A 392 17.67 -11.13 9.31
N PRO A 393 16.81 -11.90 10.03
CA PRO A 393 16.92 -13.33 10.37
C PRO A 393 16.71 -14.30 9.20
N LEU A 394 17.79 -14.90 8.68
CA LEU A 394 17.70 -15.95 7.67
C LEU A 394 17.32 -17.28 8.37
N PRO A 395 16.20 -17.92 7.98
CA PRO A 395 15.76 -19.14 8.65
C PRO A 395 16.71 -20.31 8.35
N GLU A 396 16.86 -21.24 9.30
CA GLU A 396 17.77 -22.40 9.17
C GLU A 396 17.56 -23.17 7.86
N GLY A 397 16.31 -23.35 7.43
CA GLY A 397 15.98 -23.99 6.15
C GLY A 397 16.51 -23.23 4.93
N PHE A 398 16.58 -21.90 4.96
CA PHE A 398 17.17 -21.12 3.88
C PHE A 398 18.70 -21.18 3.88
N MET A 399 19.31 -21.44 5.03
CA MET A 399 20.76 -21.60 5.20
C MET A 399 21.25 -23.03 4.91
N ALA A 400 20.33 -24.00 4.80
CA ALA A 400 20.67 -25.41 4.66
C ALA A 400 21.41 -25.69 3.33
N THR A 401 22.47 -26.49 3.42
CA THR A 401 23.22 -27.00 2.26
C THR A 401 22.70 -28.40 1.93
N PRO A 402 22.38 -28.72 0.66
CA PRO A 402 21.94 -30.06 0.26
C PRO A 402 22.95 -31.16 0.61
N GLU A 403 22.46 -32.33 1.06
CA GLU A 403 23.30 -33.52 1.23
C GLU A 403 23.77 -34.00 -0.17
N ASN A 404 25.07 -33.93 -0.43
CA ASN A 404 25.73 -34.16 -1.74
C ASN A 404 25.67 -32.97 -2.73
N GLY A 405 26.11 -31.80 -2.25
CA GLY A 405 26.37 -30.62 -3.08
C GLY A 405 27.36 -30.92 -4.22
N PRO A 406 27.16 -30.34 -5.41
CA PRO A 406 27.98 -30.63 -6.60
C PRO A 406 29.40 -30.10 -6.48
N ASP A 407 30.31 -30.75 -7.22
CA ASP A 407 31.67 -30.27 -7.51
C ASP A 407 31.60 -28.89 -8.21
N ALA A 408 32.67 -28.09 -8.12
CA ALA A 408 32.71 -26.70 -8.62
C ALA A 408 32.23 -26.52 -10.08
N ASP A 409 32.38 -27.53 -10.94
CA ASP A 409 32.02 -27.48 -12.36
C ASP A 409 30.53 -27.79 -12.66
N GLY A 410 29.82 -28.47 -11.75
CA GLY A 410 28.40 -28.83 -11.87
C GLY A 410 27.46 -28.01 -10.98
N PHE A 411 28.00 -27.06 -10.22
CA PHE A 411 27.27 -26.28 -9.22
C PHE A 411 26.30 -25.27 -9.82
N MET A 412 26.69 -24.59 -10.92
CA MET A 412 25.82 -23.60 -11.55
C MET A 412 24.52 -24.21 -12.11
N ASP A 413 24.52 -25.49 -12.47
CA ASP A 413 23.35 -26.20 -12.99
C ASP A 413 22.41 -26.71 -11.87
N ARG A 414 22.82 -26.59 -10.59
CA ARG A 414 22.12 -27.10 -9.40
C ARG A 414 21.88 -26.04 -8.33
N LEU A 415 22.10 -24.76 -8.64
CA LEU A 415 21.92 -23.65 -7.68
C LEU A 415 20.48 -23.57 -7.12
N TRP A 416 19.50 -24.02 -7.91
CA TRP A 416 18.09 -24.19 -7.51
C TRP A 416 17.86 -25.16 -6.33
N GLU A 417 18.86 -25.97 -5.96
CA GLU A 417 18.79 -26.84 -4.79
C GLU A 417 19.13 -26.11 -3.49
N TYR A 418 19.60 -24.86 -3.57
CA TYR A 418 19.98 -24.04 -2.43
C TYR A 418 18.90 -23.00 -2.12
N GLY A 419 18.87 -22.55 -0.86
CA GLY A 419 18.22 -21.28 -0.55
C GLY A 419 18.94 -20.14 -1.26
N ALA A 420 18.26 -19.45 -2.15
CA ALA A 420 18.85 -18.40 -2.97
C ALA A 420 17.94 -17.18 -3.04
N SER A 421 18.55 -15.99 -3.06
CA SER A 421 17.87 -14.75 -3.40
C SER A 421 18.28 -14.35 -4.81
N GLU A 422 17.32 -13.84 -5.57
CA GLU A 422 17.47 -13.51 -6.97
C GLU A 422 17.06 -12.05 -7.20
N LEU A 423 17.76 -11.38 -8.12
CA LEU A 423 17.44 -10.05 -8.61
C LEU A 423 17.42 -10.08 -10.14
N PHE A 424 16.28 -9.72 -10.71
CA PHE A 424 16.14 -9.51 -12.15
C PHE A 424 16.15 -8.01 -12.46
N ILE A 425 16.81 -7.59 -13.52
CA ILE A 425 16.87 -6.18 -13.97
C ILE A 425 16.66 -6.09 -15.47
N GLY A 426 15.75 -5.22 -15.92
CA GLY A 426 15.41 -5.02 -17.34
C GLY A 426 13.93 -5.20 -17.60
N GLY A 427 13.39 -4.61 -18.67
CA GLY A 427 11.93 -4.49 -18.83
C GLY A 427 11.40 -4.89 -20.21
N GLY A 428 10.10 -5.22 -20.24
CA GLY A 428 9.35 -5.51 -21.47
C GLY A 428 9.75 -6.82 -22.16
N ASN A 429 9.73 -6.84 -23.50
CA ASN A 429 10.14 -8.03 -24.27
C ASN A 429 11.64 -8.01 -24.66
N GLY A 430 12.43 -7.13 -24.04
CA GLY A 430 13.83 -6.88 -24.35
C GLY A 430 14.80 -7.77 -23.57
N PRO A 431 16.11 -7.48 -23.66
CA PRO A 431 17.11 -8.13 -22.83
C PRO A 431 16.90 -7.79 -21.35
N TYR A 432 17.28 -8.71 -20.46
CA TYR A 432 17.29 -8.49 -19.02
C TYR A 432 18.45 -9.27 -18.37
N LEU A 433 18.79 -8.89 -17.15
CA LEU A 433 19.83 -9.50 -16.32
C LEU A 433 19.18 -10.29 -15.19
N GLU A 434 19.84 -11.36 -14.78
CA GLU A 434 19.51 -12.16 -13.61
C GLU A 434 20.77 -12.27 -12.75
N PHE A 435 20.61 -12.05 -11.45
CA PHE A 435 21.64 -12.23 -10.46
C PHE A 435 21.08 -13.11 -9.36
N GLU A 436 21.86 -14.09 -8.93
CA GLU A 436 21.46 -15.01 -7.86
C GLU A 436 22.59 -15.08 -6.84
N ALA A 437 22.24 -15.11 -5.56
CA ALA A 437 23.19 -15.28 -4.47
C ALA A 437 22.60 -16.15 -3.36
N SER A 438 23.44 -17.04 -2.83
CA SER A 438 23.13 -17.90 -1.69
C SER A 438 23.82 -17.37 -0.43
N PRO A 439 23.26 -17.63 0.77
CA PRO A 439 23.92 -17.24 2.01
C PRO A 439 25.25 -17.98 2.25
N SER A 440 25.48 -19.09 1.55
CA SER A 440 26.71 -19.91 1.65
C SER A 440 27.87 -19.39 0.79
N GLY A 441 27.74 -18.20 0.20
CA GLY A 441 28.82 -17.53 -0.52
C GLY A 441 28.85 -17.79 -2.02
N GLN A 442 27.84 -18.47 -2.59
CA GLN A 442 27.77 -18.72 -4.02
C GLN A 442 26.90 -17.69 -4.73
N TRP A 443 27.23 -17.42 -5.99
CA TRP A 443 26.48 -16.46 -6.80
C TRP A 443 26.58 -16.75 -8.29
N LEU A 444 25.63 -16.21 -9.04
CA LEU A 444 25.49 -16.34 -10.48
C LEU A 444 25.05 -15.00 -11.09
N ALA A 445 25.47 -14.74 -12.33
CA ALA A 445 25.02 -13.60 -13.12
C ALA A 445 24.78 -14.04 -14.56
N ILE A 446 23.56 -13.81 -15.07
CA ILE A 446 23.14 -14.18 -16.41
C ILE A 446 22.57 -12.96 -17.13
N ARG A 447 22.83 -12.88 -18.44
CA ARG A 447 22.21 -11.92 -19.36
C ARG A 447 21.39 -12.69 -20.37
N PHE A 448 20.14 -12.27 -20.54
CA PHE A 448 19.23 -12.79 -21.54
C PHE A 448 19.04 -11.75 -22.65
N GLU A 449 19.01 -12.21 -23.90
CA GLU A 449 18.73 -11.37 -25.07
C GLU A 449 17.22 -11.30 -25.41
N GLY A 450 16.38 -11.96 -24.62
CA GLY A 450 14.93 -12.02 -24.75
C GLY A 450 14.31 -12.97 -23.73
N PRO A 451 13.02 -13.36 -23.87
CA PRO A 451 12.36 -14.27 -22.92
C PRO A 451 13.12 -15.59 -22.74
N ARG A 452 13.20 -16.08 -21.50
CA ARG A 452 13.94 -17.31 -21.16
C ARG A 452 13.44 -18.49 -22.01
N ARG A 453 14.34 -19.18 -22.73
CA ARG A 453 14.04 -20.47 -23.36
C ARG A 453 14.73 -21.58 -22.57
N ARG A 454 13.96 -22.51 -22.01
CA ARG A 454 14.45 -23.66 -21.21
C ARG A 454 15.14 -24.74 -22.07
N THR A 455 16.12 -24.36 -22.88
CA THR A 455 16.87 -25.31 -23.71
C THR A 455 18.22 -25.59 -23.04
N PRO A 456 18.61 -26.87 -22.81
CA PRO A 456 19.95 -27.21 -22.32
C PRO A 456 21.01 -26.55 -23.21
N GLY A 457 21.94 -25.79 -22.62
CA GLY A 457 23.03 -25.14 -23.33
C GLY A 457 22.83 -23.66 -23.70
N GLN A 458 21.79 -22.98 -23.22
CA GLN A 458 21.70 -21.50 -23.28
C GLN A 458 22.45 -20.76 -22.16
N GLU A 459 23.08 -21.48 -21.23
CA GLU A 459 23.58 -20.92 -19.98
C GLU A 459 25.12 -20.90 -20.00
N ARG A 460 25.69 -19.71 -20.22
CA ARG A 460 26.95 -19.18 -19.64
C ARG A 460 27.37 -17.87 -20.35
N PRO A 461 26.99 -16.68 -19.86
CA PRO A 461 27.73 -15.46 -20.19
C PRO A 461 28.93 -15.35 -19.23
N SER A 462 30.09 -15.88 -19.65
CA SER A 462 31.29 -15.88 -18.81
C SER A 462 32.11 -14.59 -18.93
N GLY A 463 32.54 -14.09 -17.78
CA GLY A 463 33.84 -13.46 -17.58
C GLY A 463 33.89 -11.94 -17.69
N GLU A 464 33.81 -11.38 -18.89
CA GLU A 464 34.23 -9.99 -19.12
C GLU A 464 33.16 -8.95 -18.74
N HIS A 465 31.88 -9.23 -19.01
CA HIS A 465 30.80 -8.27 -18.79
C HIS A 465 30.53 -7.94 -17.32
N TRP A 466 30.94 -8.84 -16.41
CA TRP A 466 30.68 -8.73 -14.98
C TRP A 466 31.91 -8.27 -14.19
N ARG A 467 33.12 -8.54 -14.71
CA ARG A 467 34.39 -8.11 -14.10
C ARG A 467 34.41 -6.60 -13.94
N ASP A 468 34.81 -6.17 -12.75
CA ASP A 468 34.92 -4.77 -12.34
C ASP A 468 33.59 -3.98 -12.34
N ARG A 469 32.46 -4.62 -12.66
CA ARG A 469 31.12 -4.00 -12.73
C ARG A 469 30.14 -4.47 -11.66
N VAL A 470 30.40 -5.64 -11.06
CA VAL A 470 29.63 -6.23 -9.97
C VAL A 470 30.59 -6.50 -8.80
N VAL A 471 30.24 -6.00 -7.62
CA VAL A 471 30.92 -6.30 -6.36
C VAL A 471 29.98 -7.13 -5.50
N VAL A 472 30.38 -8.35 -5.15
CA VAL A 472 29.58 -9.26 -4.31
C VAL A 472 30.08 -9.17 -2.87
N GLU A 473 29.14 -9.05 -1.93
CA GLU A 473 29.42 -8.91 -0.51
C GLU A 473 28.73 -10.03 0.25
N PHE A 474 29.46 -10.69 1.16
CA PHE A 474 28.94 -11.69 2.09
C PHE A 474 29.40 -11.34 3.50
N GLY A 475 28.49 -11.47 4.46
CA GLY A 475 28.77 -11.31 5.87
C GLY A 475 27.78 -12.08 6.73
N ASP A 476 27.95 -12.00 8.05
CA ASP A 476 27.10 -12.72 8.97
C ASP A 476 25.64 -12.22 8.87
N GLY A 477 24.74 -13.10 8.45
CA GLY A 477 23.33 -12.79 8.24
C GLY A 477 23.03 -11.77 7.12
N HIS A 478 23.95 -11.48 6.20
CA HIS A 478 23.67 -10.60 5.07
C HIS A 478 24.54 -10.93 3.85
N PHE A 479 23.96 -10.78 2.66
CA PHE A 479 24.68 -10.93 1.40
C PHE A 479 24.05 -10.04 0.33
N GLY A 480 24.77 -9.77 -0.75
CA GLY A 480 24.25 -8.92 -1.80
C GLY A 480 25.25 -8.59 -2.89
N MET A 481 24.81 -7.72 -3.81
CA MET A 481 25.62 -7.25 -4.93
C MET A 481 25.48 -5.74 -5.11
N THR A 482 26.59 -5.11 -5.45
CA THR A 482 26.65 -3.70 -5.85
C THR A 482 27.04 -3.61 -7.33
N PHE A 483 26.26 -2.83 -8.08
CA PHE A 483 26.34 -2.71 -9.52
C PHE A 483 26.77 -1.30 -9.93
N THR A 484 27.55 -1.22 -11.00
CA THR A 484 27.97 0.04 -11.63
C THR A 484 26.95 0.53 -12.67
N TYR A 485 26.96 1.83 -12.97
CA TYR A 485 26.12 2.38 -14.04
C TYR A 485 26.51 1.81 -15.42
N GLY A 486 27.79 1.53 -15.66
CA GLY A 486 28.25 0.95 -16.92
C GLY A 486 27.58 -0.40 -17.25
N LEU A 487 27.13 -1.13 -16.23
CA LEU A 487 26.33 -2.34 -16.37
C LEU A 487 24.83 -2.05 -16.55
N LEU A 488 24.28 -1.19 -15.69
CA LEU A 488 22.82 -0.99 -15.60
C LEU A 488 22.26 0.04 -16.58
N GLY A 489 23.08 0.98 -17.04
CA GLY A 489 22.69 2.08 -17.93
C GLY A 489 21.85 1.65 -19.15
N PRO A 490 22.18 0.57 -19.87
CA PRO A 490 21.37 0.07 -20.99
C PRO A 490 19.94 -0.38 -20.61
N PHE A 491 19.66 -0.62 -19.33
CA PHE A 491 18.37 -1.08 -18.79
C PHE A 491 17.61 0.05 -18.08
N ILE A 492 18.17 1.27 -18.04
CA ILE A 492 17.51 2.44 -17.46
C ILE A 492 16.71 3.14 -18.55
N GLU A 493 15.41 3.22 -18.35
CA GLU A 493 14.50 3.91 -19.24
C GLU A 493 14.51 5.41 -18.94
N PRO A 494 14.74 6.30 -19.92
CA PRO A 494 14.80 7.73 -19.66
C PRO A 494 13.42 8.33 -19.37
N GLU A 495 13.32 9.20 -18.36
CA GLU A 495 12.08 9.91 -18.02
C GLU A 495 12.04 11.34 -18.56
N LYS A 496 10.83 11.84 -18.85
CA LYS A 496 10.63 13.24 -19.24
C LYS A 496 10.90 14.15 -18.05
N GLY A 497 11.82 15.10 -18.21
CA GLY A 497 12.17 16.06 -17.16
C GLY A 497 13.43 15.71 -16.35
N GLY A 498 14.15 14.66 -16.74
CA GLY A 498 15.36 14.17 -16.05
C GLY A 498 15.07 12.92 -15.21
N GLY A 499 16.13 12.24 -14.77
CA GLY A 499 16.03 10.95 -14.07
C GLY A 499 15.85 9.77 -15.02
N GLY A 500 15.47 8.62 -14.46
CA GLY A 500 15.23 7.39 -15.21
C GLY A 500 14.45 6.36 -14.41
N VAL A 501 14.02 5.29 -15.08
CA VAL A 501 13.29 4.18 -14.47
C VAL A 501 14.11 2.90 -14.64
N LEU A 502 14.26 2.15 -13.55
CA LEU A 502 14.89 0.83 -13.57
C LEU A 502 13.86 -0.24 -13.25
N PRO A 503 13.44 -1.06 -14.22
CA PRO A 503 12.61 -2.23 -13.95
C PRO A 503 13.42 -3.32 -13.26
N PHE A 504 12.89 -3.88 -12.16
CA PHE A 504 13.49 -5.03 -11.49
C PHE A 504 12.45 -5.93 -10.80
N GLN A 505 12.89 -7.11 -10.37
CA GLN A 505 12.14 -7.99 -9.49
C GLN A 505 13.09 -8.66 -8.50
N CYS A 506 12.76 -8.65 -7.20
CA CYS A 506 13.44 -9.49 -6.22
C CYS A 506 12.64 -10.76 -5.99
N CYS A 507 13.32 -11.90 -5.98
CA CYS A 507 12.76 -13.21 -5.66
C CYS A 507 13.65 -13.91 -4.63
N ALA A 508 13.13 -14.99 -4.06
CA ALA A 508 13.95 -16.03 -3.45
C ALA A 508 13.26 -17.37 -3.56
N SER A 509 14.07 -18.42 -3.52
CA SER A 509 13.63 -19.81 -3.48
C SER A 509 14.21 -20.44 -2.22
N SER A 510 13.38 -21.14 -1.43
CA SER A 510 13.90 -21.97 -0.33
C SER A 510 14.52 -23.26 -0.88
N CYS A 511 15.31 -23.97 -0.06
CA CYS A 511 15.84 -25.28 -0.42
C CYS A 511 14.75 -26.33 -0.73
N GLU A 512 13.53 -26.12 -0.22
CA GLU A 512 12.35 -26.96 -0.49
C GLU A 512 11.59 -26.51 -1.76
N GLY A 513 12.11 -25.49 -2.47
CA GLY A 513 11.50 -24.94 -3.68
C GLY A 513 10.30 -24.04 -3.44
N SER A 514 10.10 -23.55 -2.20
CA SER A 514 9.05 -22.56 -1.90
C SER A 514 9.51 -21.18 -2.40
N PRO A 515 8.75 -20.51 -3.29
CA PRO A 515 9.13 -19.20 -3.78
C PRO A 515 8.58 -18.04 -2.94
N GLY A 516 9.39 -17.00 -2.83
CA GLY A 516 9.05 -15.70 -2.23
C GLY A 516 9.35 -14.57 -3.21
N LEU A 517 8.53 -13.51 -3.17
CA LEU A 517 8.57 -12.44 -4.15
C LEU A 517 8.34 -11.07 -3.48
N LEU A 518 9.13 -10.07 -3.88
CA LEU A 518 8.88 -8.66 -3.57
C LEU A 518 9.38 -7.75 -4.71
N PRO A 519 8.51 -6.89 -5.27
CA PRO A 519 7.08 -6.77 -5.00
C PRO A 519 6.31 -7.99 -5.49
N TRP A 520 5.18 -8.30 -4.87
CA TRP A 520 4.37 -9.45 -5.23
C TRP A 520 3.52 -9.17 -6.49
N TRP A 521 3.29 -10.21 -7.27
CA TRP A 521 2.26 -10.27 -8.31
C TRP A 521 1.80 -11.75 -8.38
N ASN A 522 0.62 -11.99 -8.94
CA ASN A 522 0.06 -13.34 -9.05
C ASN A 522 -0.85 -13.37 -10.26
N GLU A 523 -0.38 -14.04 -11.29
CA GLU A 523 -1.24 -14.57 -12.32
C GLU A 523 -0.91 -16.04 -12.46
N ALA A 524 -1.95 -16.88 -12.59
CA ALA A 524 -1.79 -18.25 -13.00
C ALA A 524 -1.13 -18.24 -14.39
N PRO A 525 0.13 -18.68 -14.45
CA PRO A 525 0.29 -20.09 -14.72
C PRO A 525 1.02 -20.82 -13.60
N ASP A 526 0.53 -22.02 -13.29
CA ASP A 526 1.33 -23.03 -12.62
C ASP A 526 2.27 -23.64 -13.69
N PRO A 527 3.61 -23.68 -13.50
CA PRO A 527 4.39 -23.23 -12.32
C PRO A 527 4.76 -21.73 -12.33
N PRO A 528 5.06 -21.13 -11.15
CA PRO A 528 5.59 -19.78 -11.03
C PRO A 528 6.75 -19.53 -12.00
N ASP A 529 6.73 -18.37 -12.63
CA ASP A 529 7.71 -17.99 -13.64
C ASP A 529 8.14 -16.54 -13.43
N PHE A 530 9.28 -16.34 -12.75
CA PHE A 530 9.80 -15.00 -12.44
C PHE A 530 10.45 -14.30 -13.65
N HIS A 531 10.63 -15.00 -14.78
CA HIS A 531 11.23 -14.44 -15.99
C HIS A 531 10.18 -13.68 -16.82
N ARG A 532 9.56 -12.68 -16.20
CA ARG A 532 8.48 -11.86 -16.76
C ARG A 532 8.86 -10.38 -16.68
N PRO A 533 9.79 -9.89 -17.53
CA PRO A 533 10.26 -8.51 -17.45
C PRO A 533 9.17 -7.46 -17.69
N GLU A 534 8.04 -7.85 -18.29
CA GLU A 534 6.83 -7.03 -18.38
C GLU A 534 6.11 -6.81 -17.04
N ARG A 535 6.45 -7.59 -15.99
CA ARG A 535 5.87 -7.50 -14.64
C ARG A 535 6.79 -6.85 -13.61
N PHE A 536 8.02 -6.57 -13.99
CA PHE A 536 9.00 -6.03 -13.07
C PHE A 536 8.55 -4.68 -12.53
N PHE A 537 8.82 -4.48 -11.24
CA PHE A 537 8.53 -3.23 -10.57
C PHE A 537 9.48 -2.15 -11.05
N ARG A 538 8.92 -0.96 -11.28
CA ARG A 538 9.60 0.13 -11.98
C ARG A 538 9.94 1.23 -10.97
N VAL A 539 11.19 1.24 -10.49
CA VAL A 539 11.64 2.28 -9.55
C VAL A 539 12.14 3.51 -10.29
N MET A 540 11.80 4.67 -9.73
CA MET A 540 12.31 5.96 -10.19
C MET A 540 13.71 6.19 -9.63
N LEU A 541 14.61 6.63 -10.51
CA LEU A 541 15.98 7.03 -10.23
C LEU A 541 16.10 8.54 -10.43
N ASP A 542 16.70 9.22 -9.47
CA ASP A 542 16.97 10.67 -9.54
C ASP A 542 18.35 10.97 -10.11
#